data_AF-A0A2P6MX34-F1
#
_entry.id   AF-A0A2P6MX34-F1
#
_cell.length_a   1.000
_cell.length_b   1.000
_cell.length_c   1.000
_cell.angle_alpha   90.00
_cell.angle_beta   90.00
_cell.angle_gamma   90.00
#
_symmetry.space_group_name_H-M   'P 1'
#
loop_
_entity.id
_entity.type
_entity.pdbx_description
1 polymer ?
#
loop_
_entity_poly.entity_id
_entity_poly.type
_entity_poly.pdbx_seq_one_letter_code
_entity_poly.pdbx_strand_id
1 'polypeptide(L)'
;LLRDYDRREWPVSKKSLEFLVSKEYDPCVKPEPGFFDNDNLLTQIRSHRFQLKATSDFMKTCRTSLTVLKNKRYLLDEPNIFAIRDLLEPKPYHALLSDHLNQITSHITSQCETCKGKGHICMKCYQEPPIFPFQSDAVRCPGCKALYHIRCQSGDKFSCPICDLKEKKREEKSNHDDGNAVVIGQRGINKSPKSDRPD
;
A
#
# COMPACT_ATOMS: atom_id res chain seq x y z
N LEU A 1 8.32 5.75 30.20
CA LEU A 1 8.66 5.05 28.94
C LEU A 1 7.81 5.52 27.75
N LEU A 2 6.51 5.23 27.67
CA LEU A 2 5.73 5.36 26.40
C LEU A 2 5.45 6.78 25.89
N ARG A 3 5.59 7.80 26.75
CA ARG A 3 5.37 9.21 26.40
C ARG A 3 6.69 9.88 26.01
N ASP A 4 7.56 10.11 26.99
CA ASP A 4 8.78 10.91 26.82
C ASP A 4 10.06 10.06 26.74
N TYR A 5 9.93 8.78 26.40
CA TYR A 5 11.03 7.80 26.44
C TYR A 5 11.77 7.70 27.78
N ASP A 6 11.10 8.05 28.89
CA ASP A 6 11.68 7.97 30.23
C ASP A 6 11.92 6.50 30.64
N ARG A 7 13.19 6.16 30.86
CA ARG A 7 13.67 4.81 31.22
C ARG A 7 14.09 4.71 32.69
N ARG A 8 13.86 5.74 33.49
CA ARG A 8 14.14 5.70 34.93
C ARG A 8 13.29 4.63 35.59
N GLU A 9 13.90 3.97 36.58
CA GLU A 9 13.19 3.04 37.45
C GLU A 9 12.37 3.83 38.47
N TRP A 10 11.12 3.41 38.65
CA TRP A 10 10.20 4.02 39.61
C TRP A 10 9.72 2.94 40.59
N PRO A 11 9.61 3.26 41.89
CA PRO A 11 9.09 2.32 42.86
C PRO A 11 7.64 1.97 42.52
N VAL A 12 7.36 0.68 42.45
CA VAL A 12 6.02 0.13 42.19
C VAL A 12 5.69 -0.96 43.21
N SER A 13 4.40 -1.26 43.36
CA SER A 13 3.98 -2.39 44.21
C SER A 13 4.52 -3.71 43.67
N LYS A 14 4.75 -4.70 44.55
CA LYS A 14 5.19 -6.05 44.15
C LYS A 14 4.27 -6.68 43.09
N LYS A 15 2.94 -6.55 43.26
CA LYS A 15 1.94 -7.05 42.31
C LYS A 15 2.06 -6.38 40.94
N SER A 16 2.31 -5.06 40.92
CA SER A 16 2.51 -4.31 39.68
C SER A 16 3.79 -4.73 38.98
N LEU A 17 4.87 -4.96 39.73
CA LEU A 17 6.14 -5.45 39.18
C LEU A 17 5.98 -6.83 38.54
N GLU A 18 5.35 -7.77 39.26
CA GLU A 18 5.05 -9.13 38.75
C GLU A 18 4.24 -9.06 37.45
N PHE A 19 3.23 -8.19 37.40
CA PHE A 19 2.44 -7.97 36.18
C PHE A 19 3.30 -7.43 35.02
N LEU A 20 4.12 -6.40 35.26
CA LEU A 20 4.97 -5.80 34.22
C LEU A 20 5.96 -6.81 33.64
N VAL A 21 6.60 -7.61 34.51
CA VAL A 21 7.52 -8.68 34.08
C VAL A 21 6.78 -9.73 33.25
N SER A 22 5.56 -10.11 33.65
CA SER A 22 4.76 -11.08 32.88
C SER A 22 4.38 -10.61 31.48
N LYS A 23 4.36 -9.28 31.24
CA LYS A 23 3.96 -8.64 29.98
C LYS A 23 5.12 -8.08 29.17
N GLU A 24 6.34 -8.24 29.64
CA GLU A 24 7.49 -7.57 29.09
C GLU A 24 7.76 -7.92 27.61
N TYR A 25 7.53 -9.18 27.24
CA TYR A 25 7.72 -9.71 25.90
C TYR A 25 6.45 -9.73 25.04
N ASP A 26 5.30 -9.40 25.62
CA ASP A 26 4.03 -9.39 24.91
C ASP A 26 3.89 -8.08 24.11
N PRO A 27 3.64 -8.11 22.79
CA PRO A 27 3.37 -6.92 22.01
C PRO A 27 2.01 -6.34 22.39
N CYS A 28 1.98 -5.46 23.39
CA CYS A 28 0.75 -4.93 23.97
C CYS A 28 0.75 -3.41 24.23
N VAL A 29 1.86 -2.71 23.99
CA VAL A 29 1.95 -1.26 24.23
C VAL A 29 1.98 -0.47 22.91
N LYS A 30 1.35 0.70 22.92
CA LYS A 30 1.34 1.65 21.81
C LYS A 30 1.96 2.98 22.30
N PRO A 31 3.15 3.37 21.81
CA PRO A 31 3.75 4.66 22.14
C PRO A 31 2.90 5.85 21.68
N GLU A 32 3.01 6.98 22.39
CA GLU A 32 2.29 8.22 22.06
C GLU A 32 2.80 8.85 20.74
N PRO A 33 1.99 9.71 20.07
CA PRO A 33 2.47 10.51 18.96
C PRO A 33 3.72 11.32 19.35
N GLY A 34 4.71 11.37 18.46
CA GLY A 34 5.98 12.07 18.72
C GLY A 34 7.07 11.22 19.39
N PHE A 35 6.75 10.04 19.92
CA PHE A 35 7.70 9.18 20.63
C PHE A 35 8.98 8.86 19.82
N PHE A 36 8.84 8.68 18.51
CA PHE A 36 9.94 8.24 17.64
C PHE A 36 10.77 9.41 17.08
N ASP A 37 10.26 10.65 17.18
CA ASP A 37 10.71 11.76 16.34
C ASP A 37 12.07 12.32 16.76
N ASN A 38 12.48 12.11 18.01
CA ASN A 38 13.70 12.68 18.59
C ASN A 38 14.91 11.72 18.62
N ASP A 39 14.75 10.48 18.14
CA ASP A 39 15.82 9.48 18.14
C ASP A 39 15.86 8.75 16.80
N ASN A 40 17.05 8.75 16.17
CA ASN A 40 17.25 8.17 14.85
C ASN A 40 17.00 6.65 14.83
N LEU A 41 17.40 5.93 15.88
CA LEU A 41 17.22 4.49 15.97
C LEU A 41 15.74 4.14 16.13
N LEU A 42 15.01 4.88 16.97
CA LEU A 42 13.56 4.74 17.11
C LEU A 42 12.85 5.05 15.80
N THR A 43 13.23 6.12 15.10
CA THR A 43 12.70 6.44 13.77
C THR A 43 12.92 5.29 12.78
N GLN A 44 14.13 4.71 12.76
CA GLN A 44 14.44 3.55 11.92
C GLN A 44 13.60 2.31 12.29
N ILE A 45 13.46 2.01 13.58
CA ILE A 45 12.60 0.92 14.07
C ILE A 45 11.16 1.11 13.57
N ARG A 46 10.60 2.31 13.73
CA ARG A 46 9.26 2.64 13.23
C ARG A 46 9.20 2.42 11.71
N SER A 47 10.16 2.94 10.95
CA SER A 47 10.22 2.72 9.50
C SER A 47 10.23 1.23 9.13
N HIS A 48 11.06 0.43 9.79
CA HIS A 48 11.15 -1.02 9.55
C HIS A 48 9.84 -1.74 9.87
N ARG A 49 9.14 -1.36 10.95
CA ARG A 49 7.80 -1.89 11.27
C ARG A 49 6.79 -1.62 10.17
N PHE A 50 6.78 -0.40 9.62
CA PHE A 50 5.90 -0.05 8.51
C PHE A 50 6.27 -0.80 7.22
N GLN A 51 7.55 -0.98 6.94
CA GLN A 51 8.02 -1.79 5.80
C GLN A 51 7.58 -3.26 5.93
N LEU A 52 7.76 -3.87 7.11
CA LEU A 52 7.28 -5.23 7.38
C LEU A 52 5.78 -5.35 7.16
N LYS A 53 5.01 -4.38 7.68
CA LYS A 53 3.57 -4.32 7.44
C LYS A 53 3.23 -4.23 5.94
N ALA A 54 3.97 -3.43 5.16
CA ALA A 54 3.75 -3.31 3.72
C ALA A 54 3.97 -4.63 2.95
N THR A 55 4.79 -5.54 3.48
CA THR A 55 4.98 -6.89 2.90
C THR A 55 3.92 -7.91 3.32
N SER A 56 3.02 -7.56 4.24
CA SER A 56 2.12 -8.52 4.90
C SER A 56 1.18 -9.25 3.93
N ASP A 57 0.67 -8.59 2.89
CA ASP A 57 -0.22 -9.21 1.91
C ASP A 57 0.46 -10.35 1.14
N PHE A 58 1.74 -10.18 0.80
CA PHE A 58 2.53 -11.23 0.14
C PHE A 58 2.72 -12.42 1.06
N MET A 59 3.11 -12.14 2.31
CA MET A 59 3.40 -13.19 3.28
C MET A 59 2.14 -13.93 3.71
N LYS A 60 1.03 -13.25 3.97
CA LYS A 60 -0.24 -13.88 4.38
C LYS A 60 -0.84 -14.77 3.30
N THR A 61 -0.55 -14.48 2.02
CA THR A 61 -1.06 -15.25 0.88
C THR A 61 -0.05 -16.24 0.29
N CYS A 62 1.16 -16.31 0.85
CA CYS A 62 2.20 -17.26 0.42
C CYS A 62 2.20 -18.50 1.31
N ARG A 63 2.17 -19.69 0.71
CA ARG A 63 2.16 -20.98 1.43
C ARG A 63 3.47 -21.28 2.16
N THR A 64 4.59 -20.76 1.65
CA THR A 64 5.93 -20.97 2.22
C THR A 64 6.36 -19.81 3.14
N SER A 65 5.52 -18.81 3.36
CA SER A 65 5.80 -17.67 4.26
C SER A 65 6.10 -18.08 5.71
N LEU A 66 5.51 -19.20 6.14
CA LEU A 66 5.62 -19.76 7.48
C LEU A 66 7.05 -20.06 7.90
N THR A 67 7.89 -20.53 6.97
CA THR A 67 9.28 -20.89 7.25
C THR A 67 10.15 -19.65 7.50
N VAL A 68 9.82 -18.53 6.86
CA VAL A 68 10.53 -17.26 6.99
C VAL A 68 10.17 -16.57 8.31
N LEU A 69 8.90 -16.56 8.68
CA LEU A 69 8.41 -15.78 9.83
C LEU A 69 8.46 -16.52 11.16
N LYS A 70 8.50 -17.86 11.16
CA LYS A 70 8.48 -18.70 12.38
C LYS A 70 7.37 -18.23 13.35
N ASN A 71 7.74 -17.86 14.58
CA ASN A 71 6.85 -17.35 15.64
C ASN A 71 6.68 -15.82 15.64
N LYS A 72 7.20 -15.10 14.63
CA LYS A 72 7.23 -13.63 14.55
C LYS A 72 6.15 -13.04 13.63
N ARG A 73 5.03 -13.76 13.45
CA ARG A 73 3.91 -13.31 12.61
C ARG A 73 3.33 -11.97 13.01
N TYR A 74 3.36 -11.65 14.31
CA TYR A 74 2.92 -10.36 14.86
C TYR A 74 3.67 -9.15 14.27
N LEU A 75 4.85 -9.36 13.67
CA LEU A 75 5.58 -8.30 12.96
C LEU A 75 4.83 -7.79 11.72
N LEU A 76 3.93 -8.59 11.16
CA LEU A 76 3.12 -8.26 9.97
C LEU A 76 1.75 -7.66 10.30
N ASP A 77 1.43 -7.53 11.59
CA ASP A 77 0.13 -7.07 12.05
C ASP A 77 0.14 -5.56 12.29
N GLU A 78 -0.02 -5.09 13.52
CA GLU A 78 -0.07 -3.64 13.80
C GLU A 78 1.34 -3.05 13.95
N PRO A 79 1.80 -2.15 13.05
CA PRO A 79 3.17 -1.64 13.09
C PRO A 79 3.44 -0.75 14.32
N ASN A 80 2.39 -0.24 14.96
CA ASN A 80 2.47 0.68 16.10
C ASN A 80 2.36 -0.01 17.48
N ILE A 81 2.25 -1.34 17.52
CA ILE A 81 2.20 -2.11 18.77
C ILE A 81 3.57 -2.77 19.00
N PHE A 82 4.10 -2.63 20.22
CA PHE A 82 5.43 -3.06 20.62
C PHE A 82 5.37 -3.87 21.92
N ALA A 83 6.38 -4.72 22.14
CA ALA A 83 6.65 -5.25 23.47
C ALA A 83 7.42 -4.21 24.28
N ILE A 84 7.30 -4.24 25.61
CA ILE A 84 8.05 -3.32 26.49
C ILE A 84 9.56 -3.58 26.31
N ARG A 85 9.97 -4.84 26.21
CA ARG A 85 11.36 -5.24 25.94
C ARG A 85 11.92 -4.58 24.68
N ASP A 86 11.16 -4.55 23.60
CA ASP A 86 11.58 -3.96 22.31
C ASP A 86 11.91 -2.47 22.45
N LEU A 87 11.20 -1.76 23.33
CA LEU A 87 11.40 -0.32 23.59
C LEU A 87 12.53 -0.05 24.59
N LEU A 88 12.77 -0.97 25.52
CA LEU A 88 13.90 -0.93 26.46
C LEU A 88 15.23 -1.28 25.76
N GLU A 89 15.20 -2.22 24.81
CA GLU A 89 16.36 -2.72 24.05
C GLU A 89 16.22 -2.46 22.53
N PRO A 90 16.22 -1.18 22.10
CA PRO A 90 15.95 -0.82 20.71
C PRO A 90 17.03 -1.32 19.75
N LYS A 91 18.30 -1.45 20.20
CA LYS A 91 19.41 -1.88 19.34
C LYS A 91 19.26 -3.34 18.89
N PRO A 92 19.13 -4.33 19.81
CA PRO A 92 18.82 -5.71 19.41
C PRO A 92 17.55 -5.82 18.58
N TYR A 93 16.50 -5.07 18.95
CA TYR A 93 15.24 -5.09 18.22
C TYR A 93 15.39 -4.59 16.79
N HIS A 94 16.10 -3.49 16.58
CA HIS A 94 16.38 -2.96 15.24
C HIS A 94 17.15 -3.95 14.36
N ALA A 95 18.15 -4.63 14.91
CA ALA A 95 18.89 -5.68 14.20
C ALA A 95 17.96 -6.83 13.78
N LEU A 96 17.12 -7.31 14.72
CA LEU A 96 16.11 -8.32 14.44
C LEU A 96 15.16 -7.91 13.31
N LEU A 97 14.65 -6.66 13.34
CA LEU A 97 13.76 -6.16 12.29
C LEU A 97 14.47 -6.12 10.92
N SER A 98 15.71 -5.68 10.90
CA SER A 98 16.53 -5.59 9.68
C SER A 98 16.74 -6.98 9.05
N ASP A 99 17.07 -7.97 9.87
CA ASP A 99 17.25 -9.35 9.42
C ASP A 99 15.95 -9.93 8.84
N HIS A 100 14.81 -9.69 9.50
CA HIS A 100 13.51 -10.16 9.01
C HIS A 100 13.11 -9.45 7.71
N LEU A 101 13.34 -8.14 7.60
CA LEU A 101 13.09 -7.39 6.38
C LEU A 101 13.90 -7.93 5.21
N ASN A 102 15.19 -8.20 5.42
CA ASN A 102 16.06 -8.76 4.38
C ASN A 102 15.58 -10.14 3.93
N GLN A 103 15.24 -11.02 4.88
CA GLN A 103 14.72 -12.36 4.59
C GLN A 103 13.39 -12.31 3.83
N ILE A 104 12.44 -11.50 4.28
CA ILE A 104 11.12 -11.35 3.65
C ILE A 104 11.25 -10.73 2.26
N THR A 105 12.08 -9.69 2.11
CA THR A 105 12.30 -9.05 0.83
C THR A 105 12.90 -10.04 -0.16
N SER A 106 13.96 -10.75 0.23
CA SER A 106 14.58 -11.78 -0.62
C SER A 106 13.61 -12.90 -0.99
N HIS A 107 12.77 -13.33 -0.03
CA HIS A 107 11.72 -14.29 -0.28
C HIS A 107 10.76 -13.81 -1.38
N ILE A 108 10.29 -12.56 -1.28
CA ILE A 108 9.31 -12.00 -2.21
C ILE A 108 9.91 -11.76 -3.59
N THR A 109 11.12 -11.20 -3.67
CA THR A 109 11.70 -10.74 -4.94
C THR A 109 12.43 -11.82 -5.71
N SER A 110 12.98 -12.84 -5.01
CA SER A 110 14.01 -13.69 -5.60
C SER A 110 13.84 -15.18 -5.33
N GLN A 111 13.34 -15.59 -4.15
CA GLN A 111 13.35 -17.01 -3.76
C GLN A 111 12.03 -17.74 -3.99
N CYS A 112 10.89 -17.03 -3.93
CA CYS A 112 9.56 -17.63 -4.08
C CYS A 112 8.91 -17.21 -5.39
N GLU A 113 8.77 -18.15 -6.33
CA GLU A 113 8.14 -17.88 -7.63
C GLU A 113 6.69 -17.38 -7.51
N THR A 114 5.93 -17.87 -6.51
CA THR A 114 4.56 -17.38 -6.26
C THR A 114 4.52 -15.93 -5.81
N CYS A 115 5.49 -15.49 -5.01
CA CYS A 115 5.58 -14.09 -4.57
C CYS A 115 6.13 -13.20 -5.68
N LYS A 116 7.18 -13.68 -6.36
CA LYS A 116 7.82 -12.98 -7.49
C LYS A 116 6.82 -12.69 -8.62
N GLY A 117 5.95 -13.66 -8.93
CA GLY A 117 4.89 -13.50 -9.92
C GLY A 117 3.81 -12.45 -9.55
N LYS A 118 3.78 -11.95 -8.32
CA LYS A 118 2.91 -10.84 -7.89
C LYS A 118 3.56 -9.46 -8.06
N GLY A 119 4.80 -9.41 -8.54
CA GLY A 119 5.45 -8.16 -8.90
C GLY A 119 4.78 -7.49 -10.11
N HIS A 120 4.98 -6.18 -10.25
CA HIS A 120 4.39 -5.39 -11.31
C HIS A 120 5.47 -4.95 -12.31
N ILE A 121 5.16 -4.91 -13.60
CA ILE A 121 6.07 -4.35 -14.60
C ILE A 121 5.79 -2.84 -14.71
N CYS A 122 6.84 -2.02 -14.64
CA CYS A 122 6.70 -0.59 -14.87
C CYS A 122 6.35 -0.31 -16.34
N MET A 123 5.13 0.15 -16.60
CA MET A 123 4.63 0.35 -17.98
C MET A 123 5.22 1.55 -18.71
N LYS A 124 6.13 2.30 -18.06
CA LYS A 124 6.85 3.41 -18.68
C LYS A 124 8.18 2.96 -19.28
N CYS A 125 8.96 2.16 -18.53
CA CYS A 125 10.30 1.75 -18.94
C CYS A 125 10.37 0.27 -19.37
N TYR A 126 9.36 -0.55 -19.00
CA TYR A 126 9.30 -1.98 -19.30
C TYR A 126 10.54 -2.78 -18.86
N GLN A 127 11.31 -2.23 -17.93
CA GLN A 127 12.54 -2.84 -17.45
C GLN A 127 12.25 -3.83 -16.33
N GLU A 128 13.01 -4.92 -16.32
CA GLU A 128 13.15 -5.83 -15.19
C GLU A 128 14.18 -5.30 -14.16
N PRO A 129 14.14 -5.74 -12.90
CA PRO A 129 13.16 -6.66 -12.29
C PRO A 129 11.77 -6.01 -12.07
N PRO A 130 10.72 -6.80 -11.80
CA PRO A 130 9.42 -6.25 -11.44
C PRO A 130 9.50 -5.41 -10.15
N ILE A 131 8.63 -4.41 -10.07
CA ILE A 131 8.47 -3.53 -8.92
C ILE A 131 7.38 -4.03 -7.97
N PHE A 132 7.60 -3.79 -6.68
CA PHE A 132 6.70 -4.19 -5.61
C PHE A 132 6.23 -2.96 -4.82
N PRO A 133 5.00 -2.96 -4.31
CA PRO A 133 4.42 -1.80 -3.63
C PRO A 133 5.10 -1.41 -2.32
N PHE A 134 5.93 -2.29 -1.74
CA PHE A 134 6.69 -2.02 -0.51
C PHE A 134 8.09 -1.46 -0.77
N GLN A 135 8.54 -1.42 -2.03
CA GLN A 135 9.85 -0.88 -2.36
C GLN A 135 9.83 0.64 -2.35
N SER A 136 10.93 1.26 -1.90
CA SER A 136 11.06 2.71 -1.78
C SER A 136 11.08 3.43 -3.13
N ASP A 137 11.41 2.74 -4.22
CA ASP A 137 11.45 3.27 -5.57
C ASP A 137 10.14 3.06 -6.34
N ALA A 138 9.09 2.53 -5.69
CA ALA A 138 7.80 2.26 -6.29
C ALA A 138 6.75 3.31 -5.91
N VAL A 139 5.96 3.75 -6.89
CA VAL A 139 4.91 4.74 -6.69
C VAL A 139 3.67 4.39 -7.50
N ARG A 140 2.49 4.69 -6.94
CA ARG A 140 1.20 4.38 -7.57
C ARG A 140 0.68 5.58 -8.36
N CYS A 141 0.18 5.33 -9.57
CA CYS A 141 -0.60 6.32 -10.30
C CYS A 141 -1.86 6.69 -9.49
N PRO A 142 -2.18 7.98 -9.30
CA PRO A 142 -3.35 8.41 -8.54
C PRO A 142 -4.67 7.95 -9.16
N GLY A 143 -4.76 7.90 -10.50
CA GLY A 143 -5.95 7.49 -11.23
C GLY A 143 -6.15 5.97 -11.28
N CYS A 144 -5.22 5.22 -11.88
CA CYS A 144 -5.40 3.78 -12.12
C CYS A 144 -4.74 2.85 -11.09
N LYS A 145 -4.00 3.38 -10.11
CA LYS A 145 -3.26 2.64 -9.07
C LYS A 145 -2.15 1.69 -9.56
N ALA A 146 -1.87 1.68 -10.87
CA ALA A 146 -0.71 0.95 -11.42
C ALA A 146 0.59 1.48 -10.81
N LEU A 147 1.56 0.58 -10.62
CA LEU A 147 2.87 0.90 -10.06
C LEU A 147 3.85 1.33 -11.17
N TYR A 148 4.69 2.30 -10.81
CA TYR A 148 5.78 2.81 -11.62
C TYR A 148 7.01 3.04 -10.74
N HIS A 149 8.21 3.10 -11.33
CA HIS A 149 9.36 3.62 -10.61
C HIS A 149 9.15 5.12 -10.32
N ILE A 150 9.63 5.62 -9.19
CA ILE A 150 9.58 7.06 -8.85
C ILE A 150 10.18 7.89 -9.99
N ARG A 151 11.38 7.54 -10.48
CA ARG A 151 12.01 8.21 -11.62
C ARG A 151 11.18 8.18 -12.91
N CYS A 152 10.33 7.18 -13.10
CA CYS A 152 9.46 7.07 -14.26
C CYS A 152 8.21 7.95 -14.13
N GLN A 153 7.80 8.30 -12.90
CA GLN A 153 6.65 9.18 -12.62
C GLN A 153 7.05 10.65 -12.44
N SER A 154 8.21 10.94 -11.86
CA SER A 154 8.62 12.32 -11.52
C SER A 154 9.21 13.13 -12.69
N GLY A 155 9.03 12.70 -13.93
CA GLY A 155 9.43 13.52 -15.09
C GLY A 155 8.44 14.66 -15.32
N ASP A 156 8.92 15.82 -15.79
CA ASP A 156 8.15 17.07 -16.00
C ASP A 156 6.88 16.95 -16.87
N LYS A 157 6.64 15.77 -17.46
CA LYS A 157 5.48 15.44 -18.30
C LYS A 157 5.03 14.00 -18.08
N PHE A 158 4.89 13.52 -16.84
CA PHE A 158 4.32 12.19 -16.65
C PHE A 158 2.82 12.18 -17.02
N SER A 159 2.54 11.59 -18.18
CA SER A 159 1.22 11.07 -18.51
C SER A 159 1.21 9.57 -18.24
N CYS A 160 0.15 9.09 -17.57
CA CYS A 160 0.03 7.67 -17.24
C CYS A 160 -0.46 6.93 -18.48
N PRO A 161 0.33 6.02 -19.09
CA PRO A 161 -0.05 5.38 -20.35
C PRO A 161 -1.38 4.60 -20.25
N ILE A 162 -1.68 4.07 -19.07
CA ILE A 162 -2.93 3.35 -18.78
C ILE A 162 -4.12 4.31 -18.70
N CYS A 163 -3.96 5.46 -18.04
CA CYS A 163 -5.04 6.44 -17.95
C CYS A 163 -5.30 7.08 -19.31
N ASP A 164 -4.25 7.47 -20.03
CA ASP A 164 -4.36 8.06 -21.37
C ASP A 164 -5.11 7.12 -22.32
N LEU A 165 -4.81 5.82 -22.28
CA LEU A 165 -5.52 4.82 -23.08
C LEU A 165 -7.00 4.69 -22.67
N LYS A 166 -7.32 4.80 -21.37
CA LYS A 166 -8.70 4.73 -20.90
C LYS A 166 -9.51 5.95 -21.33
N GLU A 167 -8.92 7.15 -21.29
CA GLU A 167 -9.59 8.38 -21.73
C GLU A 167 -9.85 8.35 -23.25
N LYS A 168 -8.86 7.99 -24.08
CA LYS A 168 -9.07 7.84 -25.53
C LYS A 168 -10.20 6.88 -25.88
N LYS A 169 -10.26 5.72 -25.19
CA LYS A 169 -11.33 4.74 -25.38
C LYS A 169 -12.71 5.23 -24.93
N ARG A 170 -12.77 6.23 -24.04
CA ARG A 170 -14.03 6.87 -23.63
C ARG A 170 -14.48 7.86 -24.69
N GLU A 171 -13.56 8.68 -25.20
CA GLU A 171 -13.81 9.65 -26.28
C GLU A 171 -14.27 8.97 -27.57
N GLU A 172 -13.65 7.85 -27.96
CA GLU A 172 -14.07 7.08 -29.14
C GLU A 172 -15.49 6.50 -29.00
N LYS A 173 -15.90 6.13 -27.79
CA LYS A 173 -17.25 5.62 -27.53
C LYS A 173 -18.30 6.71 -27.55
N SER A 174 -18.02 7.89 -26.97
CA SER A 174 -18.96 9.02 -27.03
C SER A 174 -19.17 9.48 -28.47
N ASN A 175 -18.11 9.54 -29.28
CA ASN A 175 -18.22 9.91 -30.70
C ASN A 175 -19.00 8.88 -31.52
N HIS A 176 -18.98 7.59 -31.14
CA HIS A 176 -19.78 6.55 -31.80
C HIS A 176 -21.27 6.63 -31.42
N ASP A 177 -21.59 6.93 -30.16
CA ASP A 177 -22.97 7.12 -29.71
C ASP A 177 -23.60 8.40 -30.29
N ASP A 178 -22.84 9.50 -30.39
CA ASP A 178 -23.30 10.74 -31.04
C ASP A 178 -23.50 10.57 -32.57
N GLY A 179 -22.68 9.73 -33.22
CA GLY A 179 -22.81 9.38 -34.63
C GLY A 179 -24.00 8.46 -34.94
N ASN A 180 -24.58 7.81 -33.93
CA ASN A 180 -25.75 6.93 -34.08
C ASN A 180 -27.05 7.56 -33.54
N ALA A 181 -27.01 8.85 -33.19
CA ALA A 181 -28.20 9.62 -32.85
C ALA A 181 -29.12 9.74 -34.08
N VAL A 182 -30.08 8.82 -34.20
CA VAL A 182 -31.16 8.91 -35.19
C VAL A 182 -31.96 10.17 -34.89
N VAL A 183 -31.78 11.20 -35.71
CA VAL A 183 -32.65 12.38 -35.71
C VAL A 183 -34.04 11.91 -36.14
N ILE A 184 -34.94 11.69 -35.17
CA ILE A 184 -36.35 11.45 -35.45
C ILE A 184 -36.92 12.78 -35.95
N GLY A 185 -36.86 12.98 -37.27
CA GLY A 185 -37.43 14.14 -37.94
C GLY A 185 -38.91 14.29 -37.58
N GLN A 186 -39.25 15.48 -37.07
CA GLN A 186 -40.62 15.89 -36.84
C GLN A 186 -41.41 15.78 -38.15
N ARG A 187 -42.38 14.86 -38.21
CA ARG A 187 -43.33 14.78 -39.32
C ARG A 187 -44.15 16.07 -39.35
N GLY A 188 -43.89 16.89 -40.35
CA GLY A 188 -44.74 18.02 -40.72
C GLY A 188 -46.17 17.54 -40.98
N ILE A 189 -47.12 18.23 -40.36
CA ILE A 189 -48.55 18.03 -40.56
C ILE A 189 -48.90 18.62 -41.93
N ASN A 190 -48.95 17.77 -42.97
CA ASN A 190 -49.52 18.16 -44.26
C ASN A 190 -51.05 18.29 -44.11
N LYS A 191 -51.56 19.53 -44.14
CA LYS A 191 -53.00 19.79 -44.37
C LYS A 191 -53.26 19.71 -45.87
N SER A 192 -54.01 18.71 -46.31
CA SER A 192 -54.54 18.64 -47.68
C SER A 192 -55.69 19.65 -47.89
N PRO A 193 -55.90 20.17 -49.11
CA PRO A 193 -56.98 21.10 -49.42
C PRO A 193 -58.31 20.38 -49.61
N LYS A 194 -59.40 20.97 -49.10
CA LYS A 194 -60.77 20.53 -49.38
C LYS A 194 -61.16 20.91 -50.81
N SER A 195 -61.57 19.92 -51.58
CA SER A 195 -62.30 20.07 -52.84
C SER A 195 -63.77 19.76 -52.58
N ASP A 196 -64.67 20.69 -52.85
CA ASP A 196 -66.07 20.36 -53.18
C ASP A 196 -66.56 21.29 -54.29
N ARG A 197 -67.15 20.66 -55.31
CA ARG A 197 -67.72 21.22 -56.54
C ARG A 197 -69.20 21.56 -56.33
N PRO A 198 -69.84 22.28 -57.28
CA PRO A 198 -71.15 22.90 -57.11
C PRO A 198 -72.32 21.95 -57.40
N ASP A 199 -73.44 22.19 -56.74
CA ASP A 199 -74.77 22.45 -57.31
C ASP A 199 -75.60 23.26 -56.30
#